data_AF-A0A3S3RFF6-F1
#
_entry.id   AF-A0A3S3RFF6-F1
#
_cell.length_a   1.000
_cell.length_b   1.000
_cell.length_c   1.000
_cell.angle_alpha   90.00
_cell.angle_beta   90.00
_cell.angle_gamma   90.00
#
_symmetry.space_group_name_H-M   'P 1'
#
loop_
_entity.id
_entity.type
_entity.pdbx_description
1 polymer ?
#
loop_
_entity_poly.entity_id
_entity_poly.type
_entity_poly.pdbx_seq_one_letter_code
_entity_poly.pdbx_strand_id
1 'polypeptide(L)'
;MAKESLANSSENNKRLTILCASLSDVGHVNTVLGIAIALRRKNHRVVFATDKSWEGKFAKFGIEEQLYNEIQYGDEKDEKNRNSIEQAAYLFEEFQKPLVDRLTNKSDIKRFINRVYGAVAQRDALLEIVSKVKPDVILFDNLVPFPCLIETNLPLIYVFSANPLKAIDDERLPPPFFGLPLNDSSEWFSKRKLFVEARKPFRDETNKILREYNLPLLRENRTQFVSTNLNVYVYPKPLMEDYLRLCPLGDEWIGLDHSIRESDESFELPPNFKSENDKLIFLSLGSIASRLFQLMSRLVKILSKCKHKVIVVTGKFHDKYELANNMWGQPFLPQLEVLPLVDLVITHGGNNTFIETLYFGKPM
;
A
#
# COMPACT_ATOMS: atom_id res chain seq x y z
N MET A 1 -15.80 7.85 -48.24
CA MET A 1 -15.04 9.10 -48.00
C MET A 1 -15.62 9.67 -46.70
N ALA A 2 -14.93 9.82 -45.58
CA ALA A 2 -13.51 10.05 -45.36
C ALA A 2 -12.92 9.07 -44.33
N LYS A 3 -11.93 8.30 -44.77
CA LYS A 3 -10.79 7.89 -43.95
C LYS A 3 -9.79 9.04 -44.10
N GLU A 4 -9.39 9.68 -43.00
CA GLU A 4 -8.27 10.62 -42.79
C GLU A 4 -8.70 11.54 -41.63
N SER A 5 -8.26 11.33 -40.39
CA SER A 5 -6.91 11.66 -39.95
C SER A 5 -6.53 10.86 -38.68
N LEU A 6 -6.02 9.65 -38.89
CA LEU A 6 -5.12 9.00 -37.94
C LEU A 6 -3.73 9.08 -38.57
N ALA A 7 -3.13 10.27 -38.52
CA ALA A 7 -1.77 10.48 -38.97
C ALA A 7 -1.05 11.40 -37.97
N ASN A 8 -0.09 10.78 -37.28
CA ASN A 8 1.09 11.41 -36.70
C ASN A 8 0.88 12.41 -35.56
N SER A 9 0.60 11.90 -34.36
CA SER A 9 1.41 12.30 -33.22
C SER A 9 2.59 11.32 -33.11
N SER A 10 3.66 11.59 -33.84
CA SER A 10 4.98 11.12 -33.45
C SER A 10 5.36 11.88 -32.17
N GLU A 11 4.69 11.55 -31.06
CA GLU A 11 5.09 12.02 -29.75
C GLU A 11 6.50 11.50 -29.53
N ASN A 12 7.39 12.45 -29.30
CA ASN A 12 8.80 12.29 -29.08
C ASN A 12 8.98 11.38 -27.84
N ASN A 13 8.94 10.06 -28.03
CA ASN A 13 8.95 9.09 -26.93
C ASN A 13 10.38 8.94 -26.41
N LYS A 14 10.92 10.04 -25.89
CA LYS A 14 12.23 10.13 -25.28
C LYS A 14 12.28 9.09 -24.16
N ARG A 15 13.25 8.19 -24.24
CA ARG A 15 13.53 7.24 -23.17
C ARG A 15 13.94 8.01 -21.92
N LEU A 16 13.07 8.04 -20.91
CA LEU A 16 13.35 8.60 -19.59
C LEU A 16 14.06 7.58 -18.69
N THR A 17 14.83 8.08 -17.74
CA THR A 17 15.30 7.37 -16.55
C THR A 17 14.39 7.70 -15.38
N ILE A 18 13.78 6.67 -14.81
CA ILE A 18 12.78 6.78 -13.74
C ILE A 18 13.35 6.13 -12.50
N LEU A 19 13.46 6.90 -11.42
CA LEU A 19 13.81 6.37 -10.10
C LEU A 19 12.53 6.08 -9.31
N CYS A 20 12.29 4.81 -9.03
CA CYS A 20 11.22 4.34 -8.18
C CYS A 20 11.71 4.19 -6.74
N ALA A 21 10.91 4.62 -5.76
CA ALA A 21 11.15 4.36 -4.35
C ALA A 21 9.84 4.03 -3.64
N SER A 22 9.87 3.24 -2.58
CA SER A 22 8.67 2.99 -1.78
C SER A 22 9.01 2.73 -0.32
N LEU A 23 8.03 2.89 0.57
CA LEU A 23 8.08 2.24 1.86
C LEU A 23 8.31 0.72 1.66
N SER A 24 9.26 0.11 2.38
CA SER A 24 9.62 -1.32 2.24
C SER A 24 8.58 -2.30 2.82
N ASP A 25 7.31 -1.97 2.68
CA ASP A 25 6.17 -2.80 3.02
C ASP A 25 5.53 -3.34 1.73
N VAL A 26 5.14 -4.63 1.74
CA VAL A 26 4.70 -5.39 0.56
C VAL A 26 3.64 -4.66 -0.28
N GLY A 27 2.69 -3.97 0.35
CA GLY A 27 1.64 -3.23 -0.34
C GLY A 27 2.16 -2.07 -1.20
N HIS A 28 3.07 -1.27 -0.63
CA HIS A 28 3.66 -0.11 -1.28
C HIS A 28 4.62 -0.54 -2.39
N VAL A 29 5.49 -1.52 -2.08
CA VAL A 29 6.44 -2.09 -3.06
C VAL A 29 5.70 -2.67 -4.26
N ASN A 30 4.69 -3.50 -4.05
CA ASN A 30 3.95 -4.12 -5.15
C ASN A 30 3.23 -3.09 -6.03
N THR A 31 2.73 -2.01 -5.43
CA THR A 31 2.06 -0.94 -6.17
C THR A 31 3.03 -0.23 -7.11
N VAL A 32 4.17 0.20 -6.57
CA VAL A 32 5.21 0.89 -7.33
C VAL A 32 5.82 -0.05 -8.38
N LEU A 33 6.02 -1.34 -8.04
CA LEU A 33 6.53 -2.36 -8.95
C LEU A 33 5.63 -2.56 -10.17
N GLY A 34 4.31 -2.62 -9.99
CA GLY A 34 3.37 -2.72 -11.10
C GLY A 34 3.51 -1.57 -12.10
N ILE A 35 3.63 -0.35 -11.59
CA ILE A 35 3.83 0.86 -12.41
C ILE A 35 5.21 0.81 -13.08
N ALA A 36 6.26 0.43 -12.34
CA ALA A 36 7.63 0.28 -12.86
C ALA A 36 7.71 -0.71 -14.02
N ILE A 37 7.03 -1.86 -13.94
CA ILE A 37 6.95 -2.86 -15.02
C ILE A 37 6.28 -2.26 -16.26
N ALA A 38 5.17 -1.54 -16.08
CA ALA A 38 4.47 -0.90 -17.20
C ALA A 38 5.34 0.16 -17.89
N LEU A 39 6.06 0.98 -17.12
CA LEU A 39 6.99 2.00 -17.64
C LEU A 39 8.18 1.35 -18.37
N ARG A 40 8.74 0.26 -17.82
CA ARG A 40 9.81 -0.52 -18.48
C ARG A 40 9.35 -1.07 -19.83
N ARG A 41 8.11 -1.57 -19.93
CA ARG A 41 7.52 -2.05 -21.20
C ARG A 41 7.36 -0.94 -22.24
N LYS A 42 7.27 0.31 -21.80
CA LYS A 42 7.27 1.50 -22.66
C LYS A 42 8.69 1.99 -23.01
N ASN A 43 9.71 1.14 -22.82
CA ASN A 43 11.12 1.39 -23.15
C ASN A 43 11.79 2.48 -22.30
N HIS A 44 11.25 2.79 -21.12
CA HIS A 44 11.94 3.64 -20.14
C HIS A 44 13.00 2.83 -19.37
N ARG A 45 14.08 3.50 -18.92
CA ARG A 45 15.01 2.91 -17.95
C ARG A 45 14.40 3.09 -16.57
N VAL A 46 14.21 1.99 -15.84
CA VAL A 46 13.59 2.04 -14.51
C VAL A 46 14.58 1.48 -13.49
N VAL A 47 14.82 2.27 -12.45
CA VAL A 47 15.70 1.94 -11.33
C VAL A 47 14.89 1.98 -10.06
N PHE A 48 14.94 0.94 -9.24
CA PHE A 48 14.27 0.87 -7.95
C PHE A 48 15.28 1.10 -6.82
N ALA A 49 15.13 2.21 -6.10
CA ALA A 49 15.82 2.43 -4.83
C ALA A 49 15.09 1.67 -3.72
N THR A 50 15.75 0.71 -3.09
CA THR A 50 15.10 -0.22 -2.16
C THR A 50 16.01 -0.65 -1.01
N ASP A 51 15.42 -1.05 0.10
CA ASP A 51 16.15 -1.69 1.19
C ASP A 51 16.80 -3.02 0.75
N LYS A 52 17.95 -3.36 1.32
CA LYS A 52 18.69 -4.61 1.04
C LYS A 52 17.86 -5.88 1.23
N SER A 53 16.85 -5.89 2.10
CA SER A 53 15.95 -7.06 2.27
C SER A 53 15.11 -7.38 1.01
N TRP A 54 15.16 -6.52 -0.01
CA TRP A 54 14.52 -6.70 -1.30
C TRP A 54 15.47 -6.99 -2.46
N GLU A 55 16.76 -7.15 -2.20
CA GLU A 55 17.77 -7.47 -3.22
C GLU A 55 17.34 -8.66 -4.10
N GLY A 56 17.46 -8.47 -5.41
CA GLY A 56 17.14 -9.45 -6.46
C GLY A 56 15.66 -9.61 -6.79
N LYS A 57 14.74 -9.03 -6.00
CA LYS A 57 13.29 -9.23 -6.22
C LYS A 57 12.74 -8.47 -7.42
N PHE A 58 13.43 -7.41 -7.87
CA PHE A 58 13.04 -6.59 -9.01
C PHE A 58 13.80 -6.97 -10.29
N ALA A 59 15.02 -7.47 -10.16
CA ALA A 59 15.88 -7.87 -11.28
C ALA A 59 15.20 -8.85 -12.24
N LYS A 60 14.39 -9.79 -11.74
CA LYS A 60 13.62 -10.74 -12.57
C LYS A 60 12.64 -10.05 -13.54
N PHE A 61 12.22 -8.82 -13.23
CA PHE A 61 11.38 -8.00 -14.08
C PHE A 61 12.18 -7.04 -14.98
N GLY A 62 13.51 -7.20 -15.08
CA GLY A 62 14.37 -6.32 -15.86
C GLY A 62 14.45 -4.90 -15.31
N ILE A 63 14.26 -4.73 -14.01
CA ILE A 63 14.35 -3.45 -13.30
C ILE A 63 15.71 -3.40 -12.59
N GLU A 64 16.45 -2.30 -12.75
CA GLU A 64 17.72 -2.09 -12.06
C GLU A 64 17.47 -1.80 -10.58
N GLU A 65 18.34 -2.28 -9.69
CA GLU A 65 18.20 -2.06 -8.24
C GLU A 65 19.33 -1.13 -7.75
N GLN A 66 18.99 -0.21 -6.85
CA GLN A 66 19.95 0.54 -6.05
C GLN A 66 19.61 0.33 -4.58
N LEU A 67 20.50 -0.40 -3.89
CA LEU A 67 20.26 -0.84 -2.54
C LEU A 67 20.74 0.20 -1.53
N TYR A 68 19.98 0.37 -0.45
CA TYR A 68 20.41 1.08 0.74
C TYR A 68 19.98 0.29 1.99
N ASN A 69 20.51 0.65 3.16
CA ASN A 69 20.01 0.11 4.42
C ASN A 69 18.91 1.04 4.93
N GLU A 70 17.67 0.58 4.94
CA GLU A 70 16.57 1.37 5.50
C GLU A 70 16.74 1.52 7.01
N ILE A 71 16.95 2.75 7.45
CA ILE A 71 17.02 3.08 8.88
C ILE A 71 15.61 3.30 9.40
N GLN A 72 15.23 2.49 10.37
CA GLN A 72 13.96 2.62 11.08
C GLN A 72 14.20 3.34 12.41
N TYR A 73 13.73 4.58 12.50
CA TYR A 73 13.96 5.40 13.68
C TYR A 73 13.07 4.98 14.85
N GLY A 74 13.62 4.98 16.07
CA GLY A 74 12.89 4.67 17.30
C GLY A 74 12.59 3.18 17.53
N ASP A 75 13.14 2.29 16.70
CA ASP A 75 13.11 0.83 16.83
C ASP A 75 14.51 0.22 17.01
N GLU A 76 15.50 1.03 17.42
CA GLU A 76 16.91 0.61 17.58
C GLU A 76 17.10 -0.54 18.60
N LYS A 77 16.07 -0.89 19.39
CA LYS A 77 16.05 -2.06 20.27
C LYS A 77 15.26 -3.26 19.71
N ASP A 78 14.57 -3.13 18.57
CA ASP A 78 13.39 -3.94 18.25
C ASP A 78 13.30 -4.48 16.82
N GLU A 79 14.37 -4.51 16.01
CA GLU A 79 14.34 -5.25 14.72
C GLU A 79 13.96 -6.74 14.91
N LYS A 80 14.47 -7.37 15.98
CA LYS A 80 14.07 -8.73 16.39
C LYS A 80 12.64 -8.80 16.96
N ASN A 81 12.09 -7.68 17.43
CA ASN A 81 10.85 -7.60 18.20
C ASN A 81 9.64 -7.18 17.35
N ARG A 82 9.86 -6.50 16.21
CA ARG A 82 8.82 -6.13 15.23
C ARG A 82 8.14 -7.31 14.53
N ASN A 83 8.62 -8.51 14.75
CA ASN A 83 8.03 -9.74 14.27
C ASN A 83 7.87 -10.74 15.42
N SER A 84 7.82 -10.28 16.68
CA SER A 84 7.68 -11.12 17.86
C SER A 84 6.22 -11.45 18.17
N ILE A 85 6.05 -12.45 19.03
CA ILE A 85 4.74 -12.90 19.52
C ILE A 85 4.14 -11.81 20.42
N GLU A 86 4.97 -11.15 21.22
CA GLU A 86 4.60 -10.05 22.12
C GLU A 86 4.00 -8.89 21.33
N GLN A 87 4.64 -8.51 20.22
CA GLN A 87 4.09 -7.45 19.37
C GLN A 87 2.78 -7.87 18.69
N ALA A 88 2.65 -9.13 18.29
CA ALA A 88 1.38 -9.63 17.74
C ALA A 88 0.26 -9.60 18.78
N ALA A 89 0.54 -9.98 20.03
CA ALA A 89 -0.42 -9.88 21.14
C ALA A 89 -0.82 -8.42 21.42
N TYR A 90 0.16 -7.51 21.48
CA TYR A 90 -0.10 -6.08 21.63
C TYR A 90 -1.00 -5.54 20.50
N LEU A 91 -0.69 -5.84 19.24
CA LEU A 91 -1.51 -5.40 18.10
C LEU A 91 -2.93 -5.99 18.15
N PHE A 92 -3.07 -7.25 18.57
CA PHE A 92 -4.37 -7.89 18.72
C PHE A 92 -5.24 -7.20 19.78
N GLU A 93 -4.66 -6.79 20.90
CA GLU A 93 -5.34 -6.01 21.94
C GLU A 93 -5.67 -4.58 21.47
N GLU A 94 -4.72 -3.90 20.83
CA GLU A 94 -4.94 -2.55 20.30
C GLU A 94 -6.07 -2.54 19.28
N PHE A 95 -6.15 -3.51 18.36
CA PHE A 95 -7.20 -3.57 17.35
C PHE A 95 -8.60 -3.86 17.88
N GLN A 96 -8.74 -4.32 19.12
CA GLN A 96 -10.04 -4.45 19.78
C GLN A 96 -10.54 -3.11 20.35
N LYS A 97 -9.68 -2.10 20.46
CA LYS A 97 -10.07 -0.79 20.99
C LYS A 97 -10.89 0.00 19.96
N PRO A 98 -11.80 0.87 20.42
CA PRO A 98 -12.48 1.84 19.58
C PRO A 98 -11.49 2.59 18.67
N LEU A 99 -11.91 2.89 17.43
CA LEU A 99 -11.07 3.59 16.46
C LEU A 99 -10.56 4.94 17.01
N VAL A 100 -11.40 5.68 17.72
CA VAL A 100 -11.04 6.97 18.32
C VAL A 100 -9.87 6.82 19.29
N ASP A 101 -9.89 5.80 20.15
CA ASP A 101 -8.82 5.52 21.10
C ASP A 101 -7.52 5.17 20.38
N ARG A 102 -7.60 4.39 19.29
CA ARG A 102 -6.44 4.06 18.46
C ARG A 102 -5.85 5.29 17.76
N LEU A 103 -6.70 6.16 17.22
CA LEU A 103 -6.27 7.38 16.51
C LEU A 103 -5.63 8.40 17.45
N THR A 104 -6.09 8.46 18.70
CA THR A 104 -5.58 9.39 19.73
C THR A 104 -4.44 8.79 20.56
N ASN A 105 -4.10 7.52 20.34
CA ASN A 105 -3.03 6.84 21.05
C ASN A 105 -1.67 7.50 20.77
N LYS A 106 -1.01 7.96 21.84
CA LYS A 106 0.32 8.61 21.76
C LYS A 106 1.39 7.72 21.14
N SER A 107 1.32 6.40 21.34
CA SER A 107 2.26 5.45 20.75
C SER A 107 2.07 5.34 19.23
N ASP A 108 0.83 5.38 18.74
CA ASP A 108 0.55 5.41 17.30
C ASP A 108 1.05 6.71 16.67
N ILE A 109 0.77 7.86 17.29
CA ILE A 109 1.28 9.17 16.85
C ILE A 109 2.82 9.16 16.81
N LYS A 110 3.47 8.67 17.87
CA LYS A 110 4.93 8.53 17.93
C LYS A 110 5.46 7.63 16.82
N ARG A 111 4.78 6.53 16.50
CA ARG A 111 5.15 5.63 15.40
C ARG A 111 5.15 6.35 14.04
N PHE A 112 4.16 7.20 13.77
CA PHE A 112 4.15 8.00 12.54
C PHE A 112 5.27 9.05 12.53
N ILE A 113 5.51 9.73 13.65
CA ILE A 113 6.65 10.67 13.79
C ILE A 113 7.98 9.97 13.53
N ASN A 114 8.19 8.79 14.13
CA ASN A 114 9.36 7.96 13.91
C ASN A 114 9.55 7.58 12.43
N ARG A 115 8.47 7.35 11.66
CA ARG A 115 8.59 7.12 10.21
C ARG A 115 9.15 8.33 9.46
N VAL A 116 8.79 9.56 9.86
CA VAL A 116 9.35 10.78 9.27
C VAL A 116 10.85 10.87 9.57
N TYR A 117 11.25 10.61 10.82
CA TYR A 117 12.66 10.54 11.18
C TYR A 117 13.42 9.43 10.43
N GLY A 118 12.79 8.27 10.20
CA GLY A 118 13.36 7.21 9.37
C GLY A 118 13.57 7.65 7.91
N ALA A 119 12.59 8.37 7.34
CA ALA A 119 12.72 8.94 6.00
C ALA A 119 13.86 9.98 5.91
N VAL A 120 14.06 10.77 6.97
CA VAL A 120 15.21 11.69 7.08
C VAL A 120 16.53 10.94 7.21
N ALA A 121 16.57 9.87 8.01
CA ALA A 121 17.79 9.09 8.23
C ALA A 121 18.32 8.42 6.94
N GLN A 122 17.44 8.15 5.97
CA GLN A 122 17.80 7.59 4.66
C GLN A 122 18.29 8.65 3.65
N ARG A 123 18.34 9.93 4.04
CA ARG A 123 18.60 11.06 3.13
C ARG A 123 19.89 10.91 2.33
N ASP A 124 21.03 10.70 2.99
CA ASP A 124 22.33 10.70 2.31
C ASP A 124 22.44 9.54 1.31
N ALA A 125 21.96 8.35 1.68
CA ALA A 125 21.94 7.19 0.80
C ALA A 125 21.03 7.41 -0.43
N LEU A 126 19.84 7.97 -0.24
CA LEU A 126 18.92 8.24 -1.35
C LEU A 126 19.44 9.36 -2.27
N LEU A 127 20.08 10.39 -1.73
CA LEU A 127 20.72 11.44 -2.54
C LEU A 127 21.93 10.93 -3.31
N GLU A 128 22.73 10.03 -2.73
CA GLU A 128 23.81 9.34 -3.44
C GLU A 128 23.26 8.52 -4.62
N ILE A 129 22.17 7.77 -4.39
CA ILE A 129 21.49 7.02 -5.44
C ILE A 129 20.99 7.96 -6.55
N VAL A 130 20.35 9.08 -6.21
CA VAL A 130 19.88 10.08 -7.20
C VAL A 130 21.07 10.62 -8.00
N SER A 131 22.18 10.95 -7.35
CA SER A 131 23.40 11.46 -8.00
C SER A 131 24.02 10.45 -8.98
N LYS A 132 24.03 9.16 -8.60
CA LYS A 132 24.53 8.06 -9.43
C LYS A 132 23.59 7.74 -10.60
N VAL A 133 22.30 7.67 -10.35
CA VAL A 133 21.28 7.27 -11.34
C VAL A 133 20.98 8.39 -12.33
N LYS A 134 20.98 9.65 -11.87
CA LYS A 134 20.58 10.85 -12.61
C LYS A 134 19.20 10.70 -13.27
N PRO A 135 18.13 10.46 -12.49
CA PRO A 135 16.80 10.26 -13.04
C PRO A 135 16.22 11.54 -13.65
N ASP A 136 15.41 11.39 -14.69
CA ASP A 136 14.59 12.48 -15.26
C ASP A 136 13.34 12.74 -14.40
N VAL A 137 12.85 11.72 -13.68
CA VAL A 137 11.64 11.77 -12.83
C VAL A 137 11.78 10.78 -11.68
N ILE A 138 11.24 11.15 -10.51
CA ILE A 138 11.15 10.27 -9.33
C ILE A 138 9.68 9.89 -9.12
N LEU A 139 9.43 8.59 -9.00
CA LEU A 139 8.13 8.04 -8.65
C LEU A 139 8.23 7.38 -7.28
N PHE A 140 7.40 7.78 -6.32
CA PHE A 140 7.47 7.22 -4.98
C PHE A 140 6.14 7.03 -4.27
N ASP A 141 6.09 6.02 -3.40
CA ASP A 141 4.96 5.73 -2.51
C ASP A 141 5.43 5.64 -1.05
N ASN A 142 4.90 6.50 -0.20
CA ASN A 142 5.12 6.41 1.24
C ASN A 142 3.96 7.02 2.04
N LEU A 143 3.80 6.55 3.27
CA LEU A 143 2.83 7.03 4.25
C LEU A 143 3.18 8.40 4.85
N VAL A 144 4.44 8.80 4.72
CA VAL A 144 5.01 10.07 5.17
C VAL A 144 5.82 10.70 4.03
N PRO A 145 6.05 12.03 4.03
CA PRO A 145 6.92 12.64 3.03
C PRO A 145 8.32 12.02 3.07
N PHE A 146 8.99 11.96 1.92
CA PHE A 146 10.44 11.72 1.85
C PHE A 146 11.14 13.06 1.60
N PRO A 147 11.60 13.78 2.65
CA PRO A 147 12.22 15.10 2.50
C PRO A 147 13.32 15.11 1.44
N CYS A 148 14.21 14.11 1.48
CA CYS A 148 15.34 13.99 0.57
C CYS A 148 14.96 13.91 -0.91
N LEU A 149 13.84 13.25 -1.27
CA LEU A 149 13.39 13.17 -2.66
C LEU A 149 12.80 14.51 -3.11
N ILE A 150 12.13 15.23 -2.20
CA ILE A 150 11.59 16.57 -2.46
C ILE A 150 12.72 17.59 -2.69
N GLU A 151 13.81 17.49 -1.91
CA GLU A 151 14.99 18.35 -2.01
C GLU A 151 15.68 18.28 -3.38
N THR A 152 15.50 17.20 -4.15
CA THR A 152 16.14 17.04 -5.47
C THR A 152 15.64 18.05 -6.51
N ASN A 153 14.46 18.63 -6.30
CA ASN A 153 13.76 19.50 -7.26
C ASN A 153 13.57 18.87 -8.66
N LEU A 154 13.60 17.53 -8.74
CA LEU A 154 13.21 16.78 -9.93
C LEU A 154 11.69 16.63 -9.98
N PRO A 155 11.08 16.41 -11.16
CA PRO A 155 9.66 16.07 -11.25
C PRO A 155 9.30 14.88 -10.35
N LEU A 156 8.29 15.05 -9.50
CA LEU A 156 7.85 14.04 -8.53
C LEU A 156 6.47 13.48 -8.87
N ILE A 157 6.39 12.16 -9.01
CA ILE A 157 5.14 11.42 -9.09
C ILE A 157 4.89 10.77 -7.73
N TYR A 158 3.94 11.33 -6.97
CA TYR A 158 3.53 10.74 -5.70
C TYR A 158 2.44 9.69 -5.95
N VAL A 159 2.75 8.43 -5.68
CA VAL A 159 1.81 7.30 -5.80
C VAL A 159 1.22 7.01 -4.43
N PHE A 160 -0.10 6.91 -4.37
CA PHE A 160 -0.83 6.53 -3.17
C PHE A 160 -1.50 5.16 -3.36
N SER A 161 -0.94 4.14 -2.69
CA SER A 161 -1.43 2.76 -2.76
C SER A 161 -2.57 2.43 -1.80
N ALA A 162 -2.83 3.25 -0.79
CA ALA A 162 -3.96 3.06 0.11
C ALA A 162 -5.25 3.68 -0.45
N ASN A 163 -6.37 3.58 0.27
CA ASN A 163 -7.63 4.16 -0.17
C ASN A 163 -7.48 5.69 -0.46
N PRO A 164 -7.90 6.18 -1.65
CA PRO A 164 -7.65 7.56 -2.09
C PRO A 164 -8.19 8.65 -1.16
N LEU A 165 -9.21 8.36 -0.33
CA LEU A 165 -9.74 9.33 0.66
C LEU A 165 -8.63 9.91 1.52
N LYS A 166 -7.60 9.12 1.83
CA LYS A 166 -6.52 9.59 2.69
C LYS A 166 -5.57 10.56 2.00
N ALA A 167 -5.39 10.45 0.69
CA ALA A 167 -4.51 11.33 -0.08
C ALA A 167 -5.23 12.60 -0.54
N ILE A 168 -6.49 12.48 -0.97
CA ILE A 168 -7.34 13.61 -1.35
C ILE A 168 -7.65 14.45 -0.11
N ASP A 169 -8.11 13.79 0.96
CA ASP A 169 -8.39 14.36 2.28
C ASP A 169 -9.21 15.66 2.22
N ASP A 170 -10.16 15.80 1.30
CA ASP A 170 -10.96 17.01 1.10
C ASP A 170 -12.22 17.02 1.98
N GLU A 171 -12.72 18.21 2.37
CA GLU A 171 -13.91 18.36 3.23
C GLU A 171 -15.21 17.94 2.55
N ARG A 172 -15.23 17.93 1.20
CA ARG A 172 -16.34 17.39 0.37
C ARG A 172 -16.45 15.87 0.43
N LEU A 173 -15.51 15.19 1.09
CA LEU A 173 -15.49 13.75 1.28
C LEU A 173 -15.51 13.40 2.79
N PRO A 174 -15.93 12.19 3.17
CA PRO A 174 -15.80 11.73 4.55
C PRO A 174 -14.32 11.71 4.97
N PRO A 175 -14.00 12.01 6.24
CA PRO A 175 -12.64 11.82 6.75
C PRO A 175 -12.22 10.34 6.64
N PRO A 176 -10.94 10.07 6.32
CA PRO A 176 -10.44 8.71 6.20
C PRO A 176 -10.51 7.96 7.54
N PHE A 177 -10.38 6.63 7.50
CA PHE A 177 -10.42 5.68 8.64
C PHE A 177 -11.79 5.37 9.25
N PHE A 178 -12.75 6.31 9.23
CA PHE A 178 -14.02 6.13 9.95
C PHE A 178 -15.04 5.23 9.24
N GLY A 179 -14.85 4.93 7.96
CA GLY A 179 -15.79 4.10 7.18
C GLY A 179 -17.18 4.74 7.04
N LEU A 180 -17.25 6.07 7.04
CA LEU A 180 -18.51 6.79 6.92
C LEU A 180 -19.09 6.69 5.50
N PRO A 181 -20.42 6.63 5.36
CA PRO A 181 -21.07 6.57 4.06
C PRO A 181 -20.92 7.88 3.28
N LEU A 182 -20.98 7.79 1.94
CA LEU A 182 -20.93 8.95 1.05
C LEU A 182 -22.25 9.73 0.98
N ASN A 183 -23.37 9.09 1.29
CA ASN A 183 -24.71 9.66 1.20
C ASN A 183 -25.26 10.19 2.54
N ASP A 184 -24.46 10.16 3.61
CA ASP A 184 -24.80 10.75 4.90
C ASP A 184 -23.58 11.46 5.49
N SER A 185 -23.66 12.79 5.50
CA SER A 185 -22.58 13.68 5.96
C SER A 185 -22.74 14.13 7.42
N SER A 186 -23.73 13.62 8.16
CA SER A 186 -24.07 14.07 9.52
C SER A 186 -22.89 13.99 10.49
N GLU A 187 -22.01 13.00 10.33
CA GLU A 187 -20.83 12.80 11.17
C GLU A 187 -19.52 13.36 10.57
N TRP A 188 -19.48 13.79 9.31
CA TRP A 188 -18.22 14.11 8.64
C TRP A 188 -17.43 15.21 9.36
N PHE A 189 -18.11 16.30 9.73
CA PHE A 189 -17.48 17.44 10.40
C PHE A 189 -16.88 17.05 11.76
N SER A 190 -17.65 16.35 12.60
CA SER A 190 -17.22 15.98 13.95
C SER A 190 -16.05 14.98 13.94
N LYS A 191 -16.10 13.97 13.05
CA LYS A 191 -14.99 13.01 12.90
C LYS A 191 -13.76 13.63 12.26
N ARG A 192 -13.92 14.58 11.33
CA ARG A 192 -12.80 15.31 10.73
C ARG A 192 -12.08 16.15 11.77
N LYS A 193 -12.83 16.88 12.60
CA LYS A 193 -12.26 17.64 13.73
C LYS A 193 -11.45 16.73 14.66
N LEU A 194 -12.02 15.59 15.04
CA LEU A 194 -11.34 14.59 15.88
C LEU A 194 -10.05 14.08 15.24
N PHE A 195 -10.08 13.76 13.93
CA PHE A 195 -8.91 13.30 13.19
C PHE A 195 -7.81 14.36 13.14
N VAL A 196 -8.17 15.61 12.84
CA VAL A 196 -7.24 16.74 12.77
C VAL A 196 -6.59 17.00 14.12
N GLU A 197 -7.36 17.01 15.20
CA GLU A 197 -6.85 17.20 16.57
C GLU A 197 -5.92 16.06 16.97
N ALA A 198 -6.33 14.80 16.74
CA ALA A 198 -5.53 13.61 17.04
C ALA A 198 -4.19 13.59 16.28
N ARG A 199 -4.18 14.07 15.03
CA ARG A 199 -2.98 14.07 14.18
C ARG A 199 -2.17 15.37 14.21
N LYS A 200 -2.61 16.38 14.97
CA LYS A 200 -1.90 17.66 15.10
C LYS A 200 -0.44 17.48 15.55
N PRO A 201 -0.09 16.67 16.57
CA PRO A 201 1.31 16.52 16.98
C PRO A 201 2.20 15.91 15.89
N PHE A 202 1.67 14.94 15.14
CA PHE A 202 2.38 14.35 14.00
C PHE A 202 2.64 15.39 12.90
N ARG A 203 1.62 16.18 12.54
CA ARG A 203 1.73 17.23 11.52
C ARG A 203 2.71 18.32 11.94
N ASP A 204 2.64 18.76 13.19
CA ASP A 204 3.50 19.83 13.71
C ASP A 204 4.97 19.41 13.71
N GLU A 205 5.27 18.17 14.11
CA GLU A 205 6.62 17.62 14.07
C GLU A 205 7.12 17.42 12.63
N THR A 206 6.26 16.93 11.74
CA THR A 206 6.59 16.81 10.31
C THR A 206 6.91 18.18 9.71
N ASN A 207 6.10 19.20 9.99
CA ASN A 207 6.34 20.56 9.50
C ASN A 207 7.58 21.21 10.13
N LYS A 208 7.94 20.86 11.37
CA LYS A 208 9.22 21.27 11.95
C LYS A 208 10.39 20.71 11.14
N ILE A 209 10.39 19.42 10.85
CA ILE A 209 11.42 18.77 10.04
C ILE A 209 11.47 19.38 8.62
N LEU A 210 10.32 19.53 7.94
CA LEU A 210 10.29 20.12 6.60
C LEU A 210 10.85 21.55 6.58
N ARG A 211 10.63 22.36 7.64
CA ARG A 211 11.26 23.69 7.76
C ARG A 211 12.78 23.63 7.87
N GLU A 212 13.33 22.66 8.60
CA GLU A 212 14.78 22.48 8.75
C GLU A 212 15.48 22.24 7.39
N TYR A 213 14.77 21.60 6.45
CA TYR A 213 15.24 21.33 5.08
C TYR A 213 14.79 22.38 4.04
N ASN A 214 14.17 23.48 4.46
CA ASN A 214 13.59 24.50 3.57
C ASN A 214 12.59 23.94 2.53
N LEU A 215 11.82 22.92 2.93
CA LEU A 215 10.84 22.26 2.07
C LEU A 215 9.42 22.80 2.25
N PRO A 216 8.54 22.62 1.24
CA PRO A 216 7.13 22.94 1.37
C PRO A 216 6.49 22.21 2.54
N LEU A 217 5.73 22.94 3.36
CA LEU A 217 5.04 22.38 4.52
C LEU A 217 3.81 21.59 4.10
N LEU A 218 3.39 20.66 4.96
CA LEU A 218 2.09 20.02 4.82
C LEU A 218 0.97 21.08 4.89
N ARG A 219 -0.03 20.93 4.02
CA ARG A 219 -1.24 21.77 4.01
C ARG A 219 -1.92 21.73 5.38
N GLU A 220 -2.59 22.82 5.72
CA GLU A 220 -3.33 22.91 6.97
C GLU A 220 -4.34 21.76 7.11
N ASN A 221 -4.42 21.16 8.29
CA ASN A 221 -5.34 20.04 8.59
C ASN A 221 -5.13 18.78 7.75
N ARG A 222 -4.02 18.67 7.01
CA ARG A 222 -3.61 17.47 6.27
C ARG A 222 -2.41 16.81 6.92
N THR A 223 -2.26 15.52 6.66
CA THR A 223 -1.11 14.72 7.13
C THR A 223 -0.36 14.06 6.00
N GLN A 224 -0.78 14.28 4.75
CA GLN A 224 -0.18 13.70 3.56
C GLN A 224 0.51 14.77 2.75
N PHE A 225 1.66 14.40 2.17
CA PHE A 225 2.28 15.18 1.12
C PHE A 225 1.50 14.98 -0.18
N VAL A 226 1.40 16.04 -0.97
CA VAL A 226 0.84 16.03 -2.32
C VAL A 226 1.86 16.71 -3.21
N SER A 227 2.29 16.01 -4.25
CA SER A 227 3.22 16.56 -5.25
C SER A 227 2.57 17.72 -5.99
N THR A 228 3.35 18.75 -6.31
CA THR A 228 2.93 19.83 -7.21
C THR A 228 3.09 19.45 -8.68
N ASN A 229 3.73 18.32 -9.00
CA ASN A 229 3.87 17.84 -10.37
C ASN A 229 2.75 16.86 -10.74
N LEU A 230 2.74 15.67 -10.12
CA LEU A 230 1.75 14.63 -10.40
C LEU A 230 1.50 13.75 -9.19
N ASN A 231 0.23 13.41 -8.97
CA ASN A 231 -0.24 12.51 -7.93
C ASN A 231 -1.02 11.39 -8.60
N VAL A 232 -0.80 10.16 -8.15
CA VAL A 232 -1.42 8.97 -8.69
C VAL A 232 -2.12 8.23 -7.58
N TYR A 233 -3.43 8.03 -7.71
CA TYR A 233 -4.15 7.09 -6.85
C TYR A 233 -4.33 5.77 -7.59
N VAL A 234 -4.21 4.65 -6.88
CA VAL A 234 -4.46 3.32 -7.43
C VAL A 234 -5.76 2.79 -6.83
N TYR A 235 -6.86 2.92 -7.58
CA TYR A 235 -8.20 2.56 -7.13
C TYR A 235 -9.15 2.36 -8.33
N PRO A 236 -10.06 1.38 -8.30
CA PRO A 236 -10.90 1.07 -9.46
C PRO A 236 -11.79 2.26 -9.84
N LYS A 237 -11.73 2.69 -11.11
CA LYS A 237 -12.51 3.83 -11.62
C LYS A 237 -13.98 3.82 -11.22
N PRO A 238 -14.75 2.71 -11.32
CA PRO A 238 -16.17 2.74 -10.93
C PRO A 238 -16.40 3.17 -9.47
N LEU A 239 -15.48 2.83 -8.56
CA LEU A 239 -15.57 3.22 -7.16
C LEU A 239 -15.01 4.62 -6.93
N MET A 240 -14.00 5.01 -7.70
CA MET A 240 -13.44 6.35 -7.64
C MET A 240 -14.43 7.41 -8.16
N GLU A 241 -15.27 7.06 -9.14
CA GLU A 241 -16.33 7.94 -9.66
C GLU A 241 -17.28 8.44 -8.57
N ASP A 242 -17.54 7.63 -7.53
CA ASP A 242 -18.33 8.06 -6.37
C ASP A 242 -17.65 9.21 -5.59
N TYR A 243 -16.33 9.15 -5.43
CA TYR A 243 -15.57 10.23 -4.79
C TYR A 243 -15.46 11.45 -5.69
N LEU A 244 -15.19 11.26 -6.99
CA LEU A 244 -15.01 12.34 -7.95
C LEU A 244 -16.29 13.14 -8.20
N ARG A 245 -17.47 12.52 -8.08
CA ARG A 245 -18.76 13.23 -8.13
C ARG A 245 -18.89 14.28 -7.02
N LEU A 246 -18.35 14.00 -5.83
CA LEU A 246 -18.38 14.92 -4.68
C LEU A 246 -17.18 15.88 -4.67
N CYS A 247 -16.02 15.38 -5.11
CA CYS A 247 -14.75 16.08 -5.06
C CYS A 247 -13.98 15.88 -6.37
N PRO A 248 -14.30 16.65 -7.43
CA PRO A 248 -13.48 16.69 -8.63
C PRO A 248 -12.04 17.08 -8.30
N LEU A 249 -11.08 16.36 -8.89
CA LEU A 249 -9.65 16.59 -8.75
C LEU A 249 -9.12 17.37 -9.96
N GLY A 250 -8.04 18.13 -9.77
CA GLY A 250 -7.38 18.86 -10.85
C GLY A 250 -6.45 17.98 -11.70
N ASP A 251 -5.82 18.60 -12.69
CA ASP A 251 -4.93 17.94 -13.65
C ASP A 251 -3.66 17.37 -13.01
N GLU A 252 -3.36 17.75 -11.77
CA GLU A 252 -2.26 17.18 -10.99
C GLU A 252 -2.56 15.76 -10.46
N TRP A 253 -3.73 15.20 -10.76
CA TRP A 253 -4.13 13.83 -10.38
C TRP A 253 -4.40 12.95 -11.58
N ILE A 254 -3.85 11.73 -11.55
CA ILE A 254 -4.19 10.65 -12.48
C ILE A 254 -4.65 9.43 -11.67
N GLY A 255 -5.70 8.78 -12.17
CA GLY A 255 -6.19 7.52 -11.62
C GLY A 255 -5.64 6.32 -12.36
N LEU A 256 -5.20 5.30 -11.61
CA LEU A 256 -4.95 3.97 -12.13
C LEU A 256 -5.97 3.01 -11.53
N ASP A 257 -6.70 2.26 -12.37
CA ASP A 257 -7.67 1.26 -11.89
C ASP A 257 -6.98 0.17 -11.06
N HIS A 258 -5.76 -0.19 -11.46
CA HIS A 258 -4.90 -1.11 -10.75
C HIS A 258 -3.43 -0.92 -11.14
N SER A 259 -2.54 -1.50 -10.36
CA SER A 259 -1.12 -1.71 -10.69
C SER A 259 -0.74 -3.19 -10.59
N ILE A 260 -1.67 -4.08 -10.95
CA ILE A 260 -1.43 -5.52 -10.99
C ILE A 260 -0.22 -5.84 -11.88
N ARG A 261 0.67 -6.65 -11.32
CA ARG A 261 1.87 -7.18 -11.97
C ARG A 261 1.58 -8.55 -12.55
N GLU A 262 2.31 -8.92 -13.60
CA GLU A 262 2.37 -10.32 -14.00
C GLU A 262 3.12 -11.13 -12.94
N SER A 263 2.70 -12.37 -12.77
CA SER A 263 3.27 -13.33 -11.85
C SER A 263 3.81 -14.50 -12.67
N ASP A 264 5.08 -14.83 -12.44
CA ASP A 264 5.72 -16.03 -13.01
C ASP A 264 5.61 -17.23 -12.05
N GLU A 265 4.83 -17.08 -10.98
CA GLU A 265 4.61 -18.15 -10.00
C GLU A 265 3.53 -19.11 -10.51
N SER A 266 3.67 -20.38 -10.17
CA SER A 266 2.65 -21.40 -10.45
C SER A 266 1.96 -21.79 -9.17
N PHE A 267 0.64 -21.98 -9.21
CA PHE A 267 -0.12 -22.50 -8.09
C PHE A 267 -1.00 -23.67 -8.51
N GLU A 268 -0.87 -24.76 -7.77
CA GLU A 268 -1.77 -25.91 -7.89
C GLU A 268 -2.34 -26.25 -6.52
N LEU A 269 -3.63 -26.58 -6.52
CA LEU A 269 -4.29 -27.11 -5.33
C LEU A 269 -3.69 -28.48 -4.97
N PRO A 270 -3.62 -28.83 -3.67
CA PRO A 270 -3.24 -30.17 -3.29
C PRO A 270 -4.17 -31.21 -3.95
N PRO A 271 -3.63 -32.36 -4.38
CA PRO A 271 -4.43 -33.42 -4.98
C PRO A 271 -5.60 -33.81 -4.08
N ASN A 272 -6.79 -33.98 -4.66
CA ASN A 272 -8.03 -34.35 -3.96
C ASN A 272 -8.48 -33.35 -2.86
N PHE A 273 -7.94 -32.13 -2.82
CA PHE A 273 -8.35 -31.15 -1.81
C PHE A 273 -9.82 -30.72 -1.98
N LYS A 274 -10.26 -30.59 -3.23
CA LYS A 274 -11.58 -30.09 -3.61
C LYS A 274 -12.31 -31.12 -4.47
N SER A 275 -13.58 -31.37 -4.18
CA SER A 275 -14.51 -32.12 -5.05
C SER A 275 -15.26 -31.17 -6.00
N GLU A 276 -15.87 -31.70 -7.06
CA GLU A 276 -16.53 -30.89 -8.11
C GLU A 276 -17.58 -29.89 -7.57
N ASN A 277 -18.35 -30.29 -6.55
CA ASN A 277 -19.40 -29.46 -5.94
C ASN A 277 -18.93 -28.53 -4.82
N ASP A 278 -17.67 -28.62 -4.41
CA ASP A 278 -17.14 -27.75 -3.37
C ASP A 278 -16.97 -26.33 -3.91
N LYS A 279 -17.22 -25.34 -3.05
CA LYS A 279 -16.77 -23.97 -3.29
C LYS A 279 -15.42 -23.78 -2.62
N LEU A 280 -14.61 -22.89 -3.19
CA LEU A 280 -13.27 -22.60 -2.72
C LEU A 280 -13.22 -21.17 -2.19
N ILE A 281 -12.88 -21.03 -0.92
CA ILE A 281 -12.77 -19.74 -0.24
C ILE A 281 -11.28 -19.44 -0.03
N PHE A 282 -10.85 -18.22 -0.32
CA PHE A 282 -9.50 -17.76 0.00
C PHE A 282 -9.53 -16.85 1.22
N LEU A 283 -8.86 -17.25 2.30
CA LEU A 283 -8.67 -16.44 3.50
C LEU A 283 -7.27 -15.82 3.49
N SER A 284 -7.20 -14.51 3.23
CA SER A 284 -5.95 -13.73 3.21
C SER A 284 -6.13 -12.40 3.93
N LEU A 285 -5.54 -12.30 5.13
CA LEU A 285 -5.58 -11.06 5.93
C LEU A 285 -4.34 -10.17 5.73
N GLY A 286 -3.52 -10.48 4.72
CA GLY A 286 -2.25 -9.77 4.51
C GLY A 286 -1.21 -10.05 5.60
N SER A 287 -0.02 -9.51 5.41
CA SER A 287 1.16 -9.82 6.23
C SER A 287 1.02 -9.43 7.70
N ILE A 288 0.29 -8.35 8.01
CA ILE A 288 0.14 -7.85 9.38
C ILE A 288 -0.94 -8.62 10.13
N ALA A 289 -2.16 -8.70 9.61
CA ALA A 289 -3.26 -9.33 10.35
C ALA A 289 -3.13 -10.86 10.41
N SER A 290 -2.50 -11.52 9.43
CA SER A 290 -2.17 -12.95 9.54
C SER A 290 -1.13 -13.28 10.62
N ARG A 291 -0.45 -12.28 11.23
CA ARG A 291 0.40 -12.49 12.42
C ARG A 291 -0.39 -12.55 13.72
N LEU A 292 -1.66 -12.13 13.71
CA LEU A 292 -2.50 -12.16 14.91
C LEU A 292 -3.05 -13.57 15.07
N PHE A 293 -2.25 -14.49 15.62
CA PHE A 293 -2.61 -15.92 15.68
C PHE A 293 -3.91 -16.18 16.45
N GLN A 294 -4.27 -15.31 17.41
CA GLN A 294 -5.57 -15.36 18.09
C GLN A 294 -6.73 -15.09 17.12
N LEU A 295 -6.59 -14.11 16.22
CA LEU A 295 -7.56 -13.83 15.16
C LEU A 295 -7.63 -14.99 14.17
N MET A 296 -6.47 -15.48 13.70
CA MET A 296 -6.40 -16.59 12.74
C MET A 296 -7.02 -17.87 13.31
N SER A 297 -6.66 -18.24 14.54
CA SER A 297 -7.22 -19.40 15.26
C SER A 297 -8.75 -19.31 15.36
N ARG A 298 -9.28 -18.12 15.70
CA ARG A 298 -10.72 -17.89 15.77
C ARG A 298 -11.39 -18.03 14.39
N LEU A 299 -10.81 -17.45 13.34
CA LEU A 299 -11.36 -17.54 11.99
C LEU A 299 -11.35 -18.97 11.45
N VAL A 300 -10.24 -19.69 11.64
CA VAL A 300 -10.14 -21.11 11.29
C VAL A 300 -11.19 -21.94 12.02
N LYS A 301 -11.40 -21.71 13.33
CA LYS A 301 -12.44 -22.42 14.10
C LYS A 301 -13.86 -22.11 13.64
N ILE A 302 -14.12 -20.91 13.13
CA ILE A 302 -15.43 -20.55 12.56
C ILE A 302 -15.61 -21.22 11.20
N LEU A 303 -14.62 -21.10 10.33
CA LEU A 303 -14.65 -21.62 8.97
C LEU A 303 -14.52 -23.14 8.90
N SER A 304 -14.08 -23.81 9.97
CA SER A 304 -14.06 -25.28 10.05
C SER A 304 -15.45 -25.90 10.05
N LYS A 305 -16.48 -25.10 10.35
CA LYS A 305 -17.89 -25.50 10.30
C LYS A 305 -18.50 -25.29 8.92
N CYS A 306 -17.78 -24.68 7.99
CA CYS A 306 -18.24 -24.47 6.63
C CYS A 306 -18.15 -25.79 5.83
N LYS A 307 -19.13 -26.04 4.97
CA LYS A 307 -19.12 -27.18 4.03
C LYS A 307 -18.11 -27.03 2.88
N HIS A 308 -17.52 -25.86 2.73
CA HIS A 308 -16.65 -25.50 1.62
C HIS A 308 -15.17 -25.63 2.00
N LYS A 309 -14.32 -25.65 0.96
CA LYS A 309 -12.87 -25.74 1.10
C LYS A 309 -12.26 -24.35 1.27
N VAL A 310 -11.25 -24.24 2.13
CA VAL A 310 -10.62 -22.94 2.43
C VAL A 310 -9.12 -23.02 2.20
N ILE A 311 -8.61 -22.16 1.32
CA ILE A 311 -7.18 -21.86 1.22
C ILE A 311 -6.87 -20.75 2.22
N VAL A 312 -5.89 -20.98 3.10
CA VAL A 312 -5.54 -20.03 4.17
C VAL A 312 -4.11 -19.52 3.99
N VAL A 313 -3.94 -18.21 3.95
CA VAL A 313 -2.62 -17.58 4.16
C VAL A 313 -2.35 -17.56 5.66
N THR A 314 -1.57 -18.53 6.15
CA THR A 314 -1.46 -18.82 7.58
C THR A 314 -0.57 -17.83 8.34
N GLY A 315 0.29 -17.10 7.62
CA GLY A 315 1.18 -16.10 8.20
C GLY A 315 2.30 -16.68 9.07
N LYS A 316 3.02 -15.79 9.76
CA LYS A 316 4.27 -16.12 10.47
C LYS A 316 4.09 -17.14 11.60
N PHE A 317 3.02 -17.03 12.39
CA PHE A 317 2.80 -17.83 13.60
C PHE A 317 1.82 -18.99 13.34
N HIS A 318 1.94 -19.61 12.17
CA HIS A 318 1.09 -20.72 11.76
C HIS A 318 1.29 -21.99 12.60
N ASP A 319 2.38 -22.09 13.37
CA ASP A 319 2.65 -23.17 14.34
C ASP A 319 1.76 -23.08 15.60
N LYS A 320 1.05 -21.97 15.80
CA LYS A 320 0.23 -21.71 17.00
C LYS A 320 -1.23 -22.15 16.88
N TYR A 321 -1.65 -22.63 15.72
CA TYR A 321 -3.01 -23.10 15.49
C TYR A 321 -3.03 -24.14 14.38
N GLU A 322 -4.02 -25.02 14.41
CA GLU A 322 -4.17 -26.10 13.42
C GLU A 322 -5.27 -25.76 12.42
N LEU A 323 -5.04 -26.12 11.16
CA LEU A 323 -6.04 -26.05 10.11
C LEU A 323 -6.99 -27.26 10.22
N ALA A 324 -8.29 -27.03 10.00
CA ALA A 324 -9.27 -28.11 9.98
C ALA A 324 -9.21 -28.92 8.68
N ASN A 325 -9.85 -30.10 8.65
CA ASN A 325 -9.83 -31.01 7.50
C ASN A 325 -10.34 -30.41 6.18
N ASN A 326 -11.18 -29.36 6.23
CA ASN A 326 -11.66 -28.65 5.05
C ASN A 326 -10.72 -27.52 4.58
N MET A 327 -9.54 -27.40 5.18
CA MET A 327 -8.62 -26.30 4.93
C MET A 327 -7.25 -26.79 4.50
N TRP A 328 -6.58 -25.96 3.72
CA TRP A 328 -5.18 -26.11 3.39
C TRP A 328 -4.56 -24.71 3.36
N GLY A 329 -3.28 -24.58 3.71
CA GLY A 329 -2.67 -23.27 3.77
C GLY A 329 -1.16 -23.30 3.95
N GLN A 330 -0.55 -22.18 3.60
CA GLN A 330 0.89 -21.94 3.76
C GLN A 330 1.11 -20.52 4.29
N PRO A 331 2.29 -20.24 4.89
CA PRO A 331 2.59 -18.92 5.43
C PRO A 331 2.56 -17.81 4.37
N PHE A 332 2.89 -18.16 3.13
CA PHE A 332 2.85 -17.31 1.95
C PHE A 332 2.24 -18.09 0.78
N LEU A 333 1.43 -17.42 -0.04
CA LEU A 333 0.81 -17.99 -1.23
C LEU A 333 0.86 -16.97 -2.39
N PRO A 334 1.01 -17.44 -3.65
CA PRO A 334 0.93 -16.60 -4.84
C PRO A 334 -0.51 -16.11 -5.06
N GLN A 335 -0.90 -15.03 -4.36
CA GLN A 335 -2.28 -14.55 -4.32
C GLN A 335 -2.89 -14.35 -5.73
N LEU A 336 -2.12 -13.81 -6.69
CA LEU A 336 -2.58 -13.60 -8.06
C LEU A 336 -2.91 -14.90 -8.81
N GLU A 337 -2.27 -16.01 -8.46
CA GLU A 337 -2.55 -17.33 -9.05
C GLU A 337 -3.70 -18.05 -8.33
N VAL A 338 -3.87 -17.77 -7.03
CA VAL A 338 -4.97 -18.33 -6.23
C VAL A 338 -6.30 -17.68 -6.57
N LEU A 339 -6.33 -16.36 -6.76
CA LEU A 339 -7.55 -15.58 -6.96
C LEU A 339 -8.43 -16.08 -8.12
N PRO A 340 -7.91 -16.40 -9.33
CA PRO A 340 -8.71 -16.95 -10.42
C PRO A 340 -9.50 -18.22 -10.04
N LEU A 341 -8.96 -19.05 -9.15
CA LEU A 341 -9.49 -20.37 -8.82
C LEU A 341 -10.61 -20.34 -7.78
N VAL A 342 -10.73 -19.26 -7.00
CA VAL A 342 -11.63 -19.22 -5.84
C VAL A 342 -13.01 -18.65 -6.20
N ASP A 343 -13.98 -18.95 -5.35
CA ASP A 343 -15.37 -18.49 -5.45
C ASP A 343 -15.66 -17.30 -4.51
N LEU A 344 -14.83 -17.08 -3.47
CA LEU A 344 -14.99 -16.04 -2.46
C LEU A 344 -13.64 -15.69 -1.81
N VAL A 345 -13.43 -14.43 -1.44
CA VAL A 345 -12.21 -13.97 -0.75
C VAL A 345 -12.53 -13.31 0.58
N ILE A 346 -12.12 -13.91 1.69
CA ILE A 346 -12.17 -13.26 3.00
C ILE A 346 -10.88 -12.47 3.19
N THR A 347 -11.00 -11.14 3.20
CA THR A 347 -9.88 -10.20 3.24
C THR A 347 -9.93 -9.24 4.43
N HIS A 348 -8.77 -8.71 4.81
CA HIS A 348 -8.63 -7.61 5.77
C HIS A 348 -8.98 -6.21 5.19
N GLY A 349 -9.26 -6.12 3.89
CA GLY A 349 -9.60 -4.86 3.22
C GLY A 349 -8.40 -3.99 2.82
N GLY A 350 -7.17 -4.53 2.84
CA GLY A 350 -6.01 -3.84 2.27
C GLY A 350 -6.18 -3.59 0.77
N ASN A 351 -5.80 -2.39 0.32
CA ASN A 351 -6.17 -1.89 -1.02
C ASN A 351 -5.69 -2.79 -2.16
N ASN A 352 -4.49 -3.37 -2.08
CA ASN A 352 -4.01 -4.30 -3.12
C ASN A 352 -4.87 -5.55 -3.20
N THR A 353 -5.12 -6.25 -2.09
CA THR A 353 -6.00 -7.44 -2.09
C THR A 353 -7.41 -7.08 -2.55
N PHE A 354 -7.93 -5.92 -2.14
CA PHE A 354 -9.23 -5.42 -2.59
C PHE A 354 -9.28 -5.27 -4.12
N ILE A 355 -8.30 -4.58 -4.71
CA ILE A 355 -8.19 -4.36 -6.16
C ILE A 355 -7.98 -5.68 -6.92
N GLU A 356 -7.05 -6.52 -6.47
CA GLU A 356 -6.77 -7.82 -7.08
C GLU A 356 -8.02 -8.71 -7.06
N THR A 357 -8.77 -8.70 -5.96
CA THR A 357 -10.01 -9.47 -5.83
C THR A 357 -11.09 -9.00 -6.82
N LEU A 358 -11.28 -7.68 -6.95
CA LEU A 358 -12.21 -7.10 -7.91
C LEU A 358 -11.76 -7.33 -9.35
N TYR A 359 -10.47 -7.25 -9.64
CA TYR A 359 -9.90 -7.49 -10.98
C TYR A 359 -10.23 -8.90 -11.49
N PHE A 360 -10.17 -9.91 -10.62
CA PHE A 360 -10.56 -11.28 -10.96
C PHE A 360 -12.08 -11.54 -10.80
N GLY A 361 -12.87 -10.50 -10.55
CA GLY A 361 -14.33 -10.57 -10.47
C GLY A 361 -14.84 -11.43 -9.31
N LYS A 362 -14.11 -11.48 -8.18
CA LYS A 362 -14.46 -12.32 -7.04
C LYS A 362 -15.22 -11.52 -5.97
N PRO A 363 -16.23 -12.11 -5.31
CA PRO A 363 -16.86 -11.49 -4.15
C PRO A 363 -15.93 -11.50 -2.93
N MET A 364 -16.17 -10.56 -2.01
CA MET A 364 -15.46 -10.41 -0.73
C MET A 364 -16.39 -10.57 0.47
#